data_AF-A0A4Q7YHS2-F1
#
_entry.id   AF-A0A4Q7YHS2-F1
#
_cell.length_a   1.000
_cell.length_b   1.000
_cell.length_c   1.000
_cell.angle_alpha   90.00
_cell.angle_beta   90.00
_cell.angle_gamma   90.00
#
_symmetry.space_group_name_H-M   'P 1'
#
loop_
_entity.id
_entity.type
_entity.pdbx_description
1 polymer ?
#
loop_
_entity_poly.entity_id
_entity_poly.type
_entity_poly.pdbx_seq_one_letter_code
_entity_poly.pdbx_strand_id
1 'polypeptide(L)'
;MATLEDLRTRMRSELGDRLTPFRDTIRGTGDVAEYELSANNVTGLEVVQVVGTTQTVLNTGTDYVLDPLNGILTLTQPLPLDALLLVSGQSYSLFADDELDMYLGDAFAQHNRGRTIATRYRDTDGFIRYNEEPVDFSTLPPEEDVLVVYLAVVEALWALSTDASTDINVQTADGTSVDRRQRFDQIQSQINALTERYKFLCSQMNVGLYAIEVTNLRRVSRTTGRLVPIFREREYDDYSLPQRVLPPIGPGHQNDDESGVPSQTWGGWW
;
A
#
# COMPACT_ATOMS: atom_id res chain seq x y z
N MET A 1 -13.18 -12.71 -3.55
CA MET A 1 -12.36 -11.79 -2.75
C MET A 1 -11.01 -11.76 -3.43
N ALA A 2 -10.46 -10.56 -3.67
CA ALA A 2 -9.20 -10.41 -4.37
C ALA A 2 -8.04 -10.90 -3.47
N THR A 3 -7.07 -11.57 -4.09
CA THR A 3 -5.80 -11.89 -3.42
C THR A 3 -4.86 -10.68 -3.49
N LEU A 4 -3.78 -10.70 -2.70
CA LEU A 4 -2.71 -9.68 -2.79
C LEU A 4 -2.18 -9.55 -4.23
N GLU A 5 -2.01 -10.67 -4.92
CA GLU A 5 -1.53 -10.72 -6.31
C GLU A 5 -2.51 -10.05 -7.28
N ASP A 6 -3.82 -10.24 -7.08
CA ASP A 6 -4.85 -9.57 -7.88
C ASP A 6 -4.80 -8.05 -7.69
N LEU A 7 -4.64 -7.60 -6.44
CA LEU A 7 -4.54 -6.17 -6.10
C LEU A 7 -3.25 -5.57 -6.66
N ARG A 8 -2.12 -6.27 -6.60
CA ARG A 8 -0.85 -5.85 -7.21
C ARG A 8 -0.96 -5.73 -8.72
N THR A 9 -1.54 -6.72 -9.38
CA THR A 9 -1.76 -6.70 -10.84
C THR A 9 -2.62 -5.50 -11.25
N ARG A 10 -3.66 -5.20 -10.46
CA ARG A 10 -4.50 -4.03 -10.68
C ARG A 10 -3.74 -2.72 -10.45
N MET A 11 -2.95 -2.61 -9.37
CA MET A 11 -2.09 -1.46 -9.10
C MET A 11 -1.12 -1.20 -10.25
N ARG A 12 -0.47 -2.24 -10.77
CA ARG A 12 0.40 -2.16 -11.95
C ARG A 12 -0.34 -1.63 -13.18
N SER A 13 -1.58 -2.08 -13.41
CA SER A 13 -2.41 -1.58 -14.50
C SER A 13 -2.76 -0.10 -14.35
N GLU A 14 -3.04 0.39 -13.14
CA GLU A 14 -3.37 1.80 -12.88
C GLU A 14 -2.13 2.71 -12.98
N LEU A 15 -0.96 2.22 -12.59
CA LEU A 15 0.32 2.92 -12.79
C LEU A 15 0.78 2.91 -14.25
N GLY A 16 0.24 2.01 -15.07
CA GLY A 16 0.71 1.78 -16.43
C GLY A 16 2.05 1.03 -16.50
N ASP A 17 2.48 0.40 -15.41
CA ASP A 17 3.73 -0.37 -15.33
C ASP A 17 3.52 -1.78 -15.87
N ARG A 18 3.86 -1.97 -17.15
CA ARG A 18 3.66 -3.23 -17.88
C ARG A 18 4.99 -3.96 -18.06
N LEU A 19 4.89 -5.29 -18.01
CA LEU A 19 6.01 -6.20 -18.33
C LEU A 19 6.53 -5.91 -19.73
N THR A 20 7.81 -5.59 -19.80
CA THR A 20 8.53 -5.38 -21.06
C THR A 20 9.59 -6.47 -21.21
N PRO A 21 9.62 -7.21 -22.33
CA PRO A 21 10.64 -8.21 -22.57
C PRO A 21 11.97 -7.53 -22.89
N PHE A 22 13.07 -8.08 -22.38
CA PHE A 22 14.42 -7.68 -22.75
C PHE A 22 15.27 -8.92 -23.08
N ARG A 23 16.34 -8.67 -23.83
CA ARG A 23 17.29 -9.72 -24.20
C ARG A 23 18.68 -9.13 -24.34
N ASP A 24 19.61 -9.72 -23.60
CA ASP A 24 21.02 -9.37 -23.63
C ASP A 24 21.87 -10.52 -24.15
N THR A 25 22.95 -10.16 -24.82
CA THR A 25 23.97 -11.10 -25.28
C THR A 25 25.32 -10.56 -24.86
N ILE A 26 25.94 -11.27 -23.91
CA ILE A 26 27.17 -10.84 -23.27
C ILE A 26 28.27 -11.84 -23.62
N ARG A 27 29.48 -11.37 -23.88
CA ARG A 27 30.64 -12.22 -24.17
C ARG A 27 31.53 -12.34 -22.92
N GLY A 28 31.95 -13.56 -22.63
CA GLY A 28 32.84 -13.90 -21.53
C GLY A 28 34.28 -13.51 -21.82
N THR A 29 34.90 -12.89 -20.83
CA THR A 29 36.31 -12.50 -20.82
C THR A 29 37.19 -13.49 -20.06
N GLY A 30 36.62 -14.47 -19.35
CA GLY A 30 37.35 -15.46 -18.55
C GLY A 30 37.55 -15.10 -17.09
N ASP A 31 37.54 -13.80 -16.75
CA ASP A 31 37.89 -13.31 -15.41
C ASP A 31 36.71 -12.63 -14.68
N VAL A 32 35.74 -12.10 -15.42
CA VAL A 32 34.61 -11.36 -14.85
C VAL A 32 33.45 -12.32 -14.59
N ALA A 33 32.86 -12.22 -13.39
CA ALA A 33 31.68 -12.99 -13.00
C ALA A 33 30.42 -12.12 -12.84
N GLU A 34 30.57 -10.79 -12.82
CA GLU A 34 29.49 -9.82 -12.67
C GLU A 34 29.11 -9.21 -14.01
N TYR A 35 27.82 -9.22 -14.32
CA TYR A 35 27.26 -8.74 -15.58
C TYR A 35 26.07 -7.83 -15.31
N GLU A 36 26.13 -6.62 -15.85
CA GLU A 36 25.01 -5.68 -15.82
C GLU A 36 24.05 -6.00 -16.98
N LEU A 37 22.77 -6.14 -16.65
CA LEU A 37 21.69 -6.33 -17.62
C LEU A 37 21.21 -4.98 -18.14
N SER A 38 20.57 -4.97 -19.31
CA SER A 38 20.02 -3.75 -19.91
C SER A 38 18.75 -3.24 -19.23
N ALA A 39 18.20 -4.01 -18.28
CA ALA A 39 16.96 -3.69 -17.59
C ALA A 39 17.08 -3.89 -16.07
N ASN A 40 16.37 -3.03 -15.34
CA ASN A 40 16.20 -3.09 -13.89
C ASN A 40 14.86 -3.76 -13.56
N ASN A 41 14.61 -4.05 -12.28
CA ASN A 41 13.37 -4.70 -11.80
C ASN A 41 13.03 -5.97 -12.60
N VAL A 42 14.03 -6.85 -12.70
CA VAL A 42 13.98 -8.04 -13.56
C VAL A 42 13.16 -9.16 -12.93
N THR A 43 12.28 -9.76 -13.72
CA THR A 43 11.46 -10.91 -13.36
C THR A 43 11.41 -11.94 -14.49
N GLY A 44 11.22 -13.22 -14.13
CA GLY A 44 11.13 -14.31 -15.11
C GLY A 44 12.38 -14.47 -15.98
N LEU A 45 13.55 -14.53 -15.36
CA LEU A 45 14.85 -14.60 -16.04
C LEU A 45 15.17 -16.03 -16.52
N GLU A 46 15.57 -16.14 -17.79
CA GLU A 46 16.17 -17.34 -18.38
C GLU A 46 17.60 -17.00 -18.82
N VAL A 47 18.57 -17.79 -18.33
CA VAL A 47 20.00 -17.58 -18.59
C VAL A 47 20.57 -18.81 -19.26
N VAL A 48 21.14 -18.61 -20.44
CA VAL A 48 21.74 -19.68 -21.23
C VAL A 48 23.19 -19.33 -21.53
N GLN A 49 24.10 -20.18 -21.06
CA GLN A 49 25.50 -20.12 -21.46
C GLN A 49 25.71 -20.94 -22.73
N VAL A 50 26.48 -20.38 -23.67
CA VAL A 50 26.86 -21.03 -24.93
C VAL A 50 28.37 -21.09 -25.02
N VAL A 51 28.93 -22.30 -25.04
CA VAL A 51 30.36 -22.56 -25.22
C VAL A 51 30.55 -23.36 -26.51
N GLY A 52 31.07 -22.72 -27.56
CA GLY A 52 31.19 -23.33 -28.88
C GLY A 52 29.81 -23.68 -29.46
N THR A 53 29.48 -24.98 -29.49
CA THR A 53 28.18 -25.50 -29.97
C THR A 53 27.27 -26.02 -28.86
N THR A 54 27.75 -26.05 -27.61
CA THR A 54 26.98 -26.55 -26.47
C THR A 54 26.25 -25.39 -25.78
N GLN A 55 24.95 -25.58 -25.54
CA GLN A 55 24.12 -24.66 -24.76
C GLN A 55 23.79 -25.30 -23.41
N THR A 56 24.00 -24.55 -22.33
CA THR A 56 23.71 -24.96 -20.96
C THR A 56 22.83 -23.91 -20.31
N VAL A 57 21.63 -24.31 -19.88
CA VAL A 57 20.74 -23.45 -19.09
C VAL A 57 21.30 -23.37 -17.67
N LEU A 58 21.52 -22.14 -17.19
CA LEU A 58 21.98 -21.87 -15.83
C LEU A 58 20.77 -21.71 -14.92
N ASN A 59 20.85 -22.21 -13.69
CA ASN A 59 19.78 -22.09 -12.71
C ASN A 59 20.11 -21.05 -11.64
N THR A 60 19.07 -20.31 -11.21
CA THR A 60 19.18 -19.33 -10.14
C THR A 60 19.55 -20.01 -8.81
N GLY A 61 20.50 -19.44 -8.08
CA GLY A 61 20.95 -19.91 -6.77
C GLY A 61 22.02 -20.99 -6.80
N THR A 62 22.20 -21.71 -7.92
CA THR A 62 23.29 -22.68 -8.09
C THR A 62 24.41 -22.14 -8.98
N ASP A 63 24.04 -21.62 -10.14
CA ASP A 63 25.00 -21.20 -11.17
C ASP A 63 25.15 -19.68 -11.23
N TYR A 64 24.11 -18.95 -10.82
CA TYR A 64 24.13 -17.50 -10.73
C TYR A 64 23.22 -16.97 -9.61
N VAL A 65 23.55 -15.77 -9.12
CA VAL A 65 22.74 -14.96 -8.23
C VAL A 65 22.31 -13.70 -8.98
N LEU A 66 21.03 -13.38 -8.93
CA LEU A 66 20.46 -12.18 -9.54
C LEU A 66 20.14 -11.16 -8.44
N ASP A 67 20.61 -9.93 -8.62
CA ASP A 67 20.05 -8.75 -7.98
C ASP A 67 18.97 -8.16 -8.92
N PRO A 68 17.67 -8.41 -8.65
CA PRO A 68 16.60 -8.03 -9.56
C PRO A 68 16.40 -6.51 -9.62
N LEU A 69 16.72 -5.77 -8.56
CA LEU A 69 16.51 -4.32 -8.47
C LEU A 69 17.50 -3.59 -9.38
N ASN A 70 18.79 -3.91 -9.23
CA ASN A 70 19.87 -3.25 -9.99
C ASN A 70 20.14 -3.91 -11.35
N GLY A 71 19.48 -5.03 -11.67
CA GLY A 71 19.74 -5.77 -12.91
C GLY A 71 21.14 -6.37 -12.97
N ILE A 72 21.73 -6.75 -11.82
CA ILE A 72 23.09 -7.30 -11.77
C ILE A 72 23.02 -8.82 -11.66
N LEU A 73 23.68 -9.50 -12.59
CA LEU A 73 23.81 -10.95 -12.61
C LEU A 73 25.23 -11.35 -12.22
N THR A 74 25.35 -12.10 -11.13
CA THR A 74 26.63 -12.61 -10.62
C THR A 74 26.70 -14.12 -10.81
N LEU A 75 27.58 -14.59 -11.69
CA LEU A 75 27.83 -16.02 -11.89
C LEU A 75 28.68 -16.57 -10.73
N THR A 76 28.45 -17.82 -10.32
CA THR A 76 29.28 -18.48 -9.30
C THR A 76 30.65 -18.88 -9.84
N GLN A 77 30.77 -19.07 -11.15
CA GLN A 77 32.04 -19.24 -11.86
C GLN A 77 32.11 -18.22 -13.01
N PRO A 78 33.27 -17.58 -13.23
CA PRO A 78 33.40 -16.61 -14.31
C PRO A 78 33.16 -17.29 -15.66
N LEU A 79 32.57 -16.54 -16.58
CA LEU A 79 32.24 -17.05 -17.89
C LEU A 79 33.54 -17.34 -18.66
N PRO A 80 33.74 -18.57 -19.19
CA PRO A 80 34.94 -18.92 -19.94
C PRO A 80 35.20 -17.95 -21.10
N LEU A 81 36.48 -17.77 -21.46
CA LEU A 81 36.86 -16.91 -22.58
C LEU A 81 36.11 -17.32 -23.86
N ASP A 82 35.54 -16.33 -24.56
CA ASP A 82 34.75 -16.49 -25.79
C ASP A 82 33.42 -17.27 -25.66
N ALA A 83 33.02 -17.66 -24.45
CA ALA A 83 31.66 -18.12 -24.21
C ALA A 83 30.67 -16.95 -24.30
N LEU A 84 29.43 -17.24 -24.73
CA LEU A 84 28.35 -16.26 -24.77
C LEU A 84 27.36 -16.55 -23.66
N LEU A 85 26.89 -15.50 -22.99
CA LEU A 85 25.77 -15.52 -22.08
C LEU A 85 24.58 -14.87 -22.77
N LEU A 86 23.54 -15.66 -22.98
CA LEU A 86 22.26 -15.19 -23.48
C LEU A 86 21.33 -15.05 -22.28
N VAL A 87 20.90 -13.83 -22.01
CA VAL A 87 19.96 -13.54 -20.94
C VAL A 87 18.68 -13.04 -21.58
N SER A 88 17.56 -13.66 -21.26
CA SER A 88 16.24 -13.19 -21.67
C SER A 88 15.32 -13.16 -20.47
N GLY A 89 14.52 -12.12 -20.34
CA GLY A 89 13.60 -11.99 -19.23
C GLY A 89 12.58 -10.90 -19.48
N GLN A 90 11.84 -10.59 -18.42
CA GLN A 90 10.90 -9.50 -18.40
C GLN A 90 11.32 -8.50 -17.32
N SER A 91 10.96 -7.24 -17.50
CA SER A 91 11.27 -6.18 -16.57
C SER A 91 10.08 -5.26 -16.39
N TYR A 92 10.00 -4.68 -15.19
CA TYR A 92 9.12 -3.56 -14.90
C TYR A 92 9.90 -2.24 -14.98
N SER A 93 9.24 -1.18 -15.41
CA SER A 93 9.92 0.10 -15.64
C SER A 93 10.01 0.94 -14.37
N LEU A 94 9.00 0.84 -13.50
CA LEU A 94 8.85 1.75 -12.37
C LEU A 94 9.20 1.09 -11.05
N PHE A 95 8.50 0.01 -10.68
CA PHE A 95 8.59 -0.56 -9.34
C PHE A 95 8.79 -2.07 -9.35
N ALA A 96 9.57 -2.54 -8.38
CA ALA A 96 9.67 -3.95 -8.05
C ALA A 96 8.39 -4.43 -7.32
N ASP A 97 8.17 -5.75 -7.30
CA ASP A 97 6.96 -6.34 -6.70
C ASP A 97 6.89 -6.16 -5.18
N ASP A 98 8.04 -6.18 -4.51
CA ASP A 98 8.18 -5.97 -3.06
C ASP A 98 7.86 -4.53 -2.65
N GLU A 99 8.28 -3.55 -3.45
CA GLU A 99 7.91 -2.15 -3.24
C GLU A 99 6.40 -1.93 -3.37
N LEU A 100 5.76 -2.54 -4.37
CA LEU A 100 4.31 -2.46 -4.54
C LEU A 100 3.55 -3.12 -3.39
N ASP A 101 4.03 -4.24 -2.87
CA ASP A 101 3.45 -4.89 -1.69
C ASP A 101 3.54 -4.02 -0.45
N MET A 102 4.63 -3.28 -0.29
CA MET A 102 4.79 -2.31 0.81
C MET A 102 3.72 -1.21 0.74
N TYR A 103 3.56 -0.57 -0.42
CA TYR A 103 2.53 0.47 -0.62
C TYR A 103 1.11 -0.08 -0.47
N LEU A 104 0.85 -1.32 -0.92
CA LEU A 104 -0.45 -1.97 -0.69
C LEU A 104 -0.70 -2.24 0.80
N GLY A 105 0.33 -2.64 1.55
CA GLY A 105 0.27 -2.84 3.00
C GLY A 105 -0.08 -1.55 3.75
N ASP A 106 0.63 -0.46 3.44
CA ASP A 106 0.42 0.84 4.06
C ASP A 106 -0.98 1.40 3.74
N ALA A 107 -1.37 1.37 2.46
CA ALA A 107 -2.71 1.77 2.03
C ALA A 107 -3.82 0.94 2.70
N PHE A 108 -3.64 -0.38 2.83
CA PHE A 108 -4.60 -1.26 3.49
C PHE A 108 -4.74 -0.91 4.97
N ALA A 109 -3.62 -0.71 5.67
CA ALA A 109 -3.60 -0.34 7.07
C ALA A 109 -4.32 1.00 7.31
N GLN A 110 -4.07 1.99 6.44
CA GLN A 110 -4.72 3.30 6.50
C GLN A 110 -6.22 3.24 6.19
N HIS A 111 -6.61 2.47 5.17
CA HIS A 111 -8.01 2.35 4.77
C HIS A 111 -8.86 1.64 5.83
N ASN A 112 -8.36 0.54 6.39
CA ASN A 112 -9.14 -0.26 7.33
C ASN A 112 -9.04 0.21 8.78
N ARG A 113 -7.96 0.89 9.18
CA ARG A 113 -7.74 1.38 10.55
C ARG A 113 -8.05 0.33 11.65
N GLY A 114 -7.72 -0.95 11.39
CA GLY A 114 -7.99 -2.05 12.31
C GLY A 114 -9.47 -2.43 12.46
N ARG A 115 -10.30 -2.15 11.45
CA ARG A 115 -11.71 -2.58 11.40
C ARG A 115 -11.82 -4.10 11.56
N THR A 116 -12.83 -4.52 12.32
CA THR A 116 -13.25 -5.92 12.44
C THR A 116 -14.58 -6.15 11.73
N ILE A 117 -14.76 -7.33 11.15
CA ILE A 117 -16.03 -7.78 10.59
C ILE A 117 -16.68 -8.72 11.61
N ALA A 118 -17.92 -8.40 11.98
CA ALA A 118 -18.73 -9.26 12.83
C ALA A 118 -19.46 -10.31 11.98
N THR A 119 -19.04 -11.57 12.04
CA THR A 119 -19.74 -12.68 11.40
C THR A 119 -20.73 -13.33 12.38
N ARG A 120 -21.98 -13.45 11.93
CA ARG A 120 -23.04 -14.11 12.70
C ARG A 120 -22.96 -15.61 12.49
N TYR A 121 -22.80 -16.38 13.56
CA TYR A 121 -22.86 -17.84 13.50
C TYR A 121 -23.85 -18.39 14.55
N ARG A 122 -24.33 -19.61 14.31
CA ARG A 122 -25.18 -20.35 15.24
C ARG A 122 -24.30 -21.36 15.97
N ASP A 123 -24.26 -21.25 17.30
CA ASP A 123 -23.53 -22.19 18.14
C ASP A 123 -24.20 -23.58 18.13
N THR A 124 -23.47 -24.60 18.58
CA THR A 124 -23.94 -25.99 18.71
C THR A 124 -25.23 -26.09 19.53
N ASP A 125 -25.42 -25.18 20.49
CA ASP A 125 -26.62 -25.08 21.34
C ASP A 125 -27.78 -24.28 20.70
N GLY A 126 -27.64 -23.84 19.45
CA GLY A 126 -28.67 -23.12 18.70
C GLY A 126 -28.75 -21.61 18.95
N PHE A 127 -27.91 -21.06 19.84
CA PHE A 127 -27.84 -19.62 20.11
C PHE A 127 -27.09 -18.87 19.01
N ILE A 128 -27.53 -17.64 18.72
CA ILE A 128 -26.85 -16.74 17.79
C ILE A 128 -25.70 -16.06 18.53
N ARG A 129 -24.48 -16.22 18.02
CA ARG A 129 -23.27 -15.54 18.49
C ARG A 129 -22.63 -14.75 17.34
N TYR A 130 -21.77 -13.82 17.72
CA TYR A 130 -21.00 -12.99 16.79
C TYR A 130 -19.53 -13.31 17.00
N ASN A 131 -18.80 -13.60 15.91
CA ASN A 131 -17.35 -13.63 15.92
C ASN A 131 -16.84 -12.32 15.32
N GLU A 132 -15.87 -11.69 15.96
CA GLU A 132 -15.23 -10.48 15.43
C GLU A 132 -13.87 -10.87 14.89
N GLU A 133 -13.74 -10.86 13.56
CA GLU A 133 -12.48 -11.17 12.88
C GLU A 133 -11.86 -9.88 12.33
N PRO A 134 -10.54 -9.68 12.45
CA PRO A 134 -9.88 -8.54 11.81
C PRO A 134 -10.03 -8.62 10.29
N VAL A 135 -10.16 -7.47 9.64
CA VAL A 135 -10.16 -7.40 8.18
C VAL A 135 -8.75 -7.63 7.67
N ASP A 136 -8.56 -8.70 6.91
CA ASP A 136 -7.39 -9.00 6.09
C ASP A 136 -7.69 -8.82 4.59
N PHE A 137 -6.66 -8.79 3.74
CA PHE A 137 -6.80 -8.67 2.28
C PHE A 137 -7.79 -9.68 1.67
N SER A 138 -7.79 -10.92 2.20
CA SER A 138 -8.68 -11.98 1.73
C SER A 138 -10.13 -11.82 2.17
N THR A 139 -10.40 -10.99 3.19
CA THR A 139 -11.72 -10.78 3.79
C THR A 139 -12.32 -9.42 3.42
N LEU A 140 -11.54 -8.57 2.75
CA LEU A 140 -11.98 -7.25 2.30
C LEU A 140 -13.20 -7.37 1.38
N PRO A 141 -14.24 -6.55 1.56
CA PRO A 141 -15.35 -6.48 0.62
C PRO A 141 -14.85 -6.12 -0.79
N PRO A 142 -15.30 -6.82 -1.85
CA PRO A 142 -14.84 -6.57 -3.22
C PRO A 142 -15.05 -5.14 -3.73
N GLU A 143 -16.01 -4.42 -3.14
CA GLU A 143 -16.29 -3.02 -3.45
C GLU A 143 -15.16 -2.09 -2.98
N GLU A 144 -14.44 -2.47 -1.92
CA GLU A 144 -13.35 -1.69 -1.33
C GLU A 144 -11.98 -1.98 -1.98
N ASP A 145 -11.85 -3.07 -2.75
CA ASP A 145 -10.62 -3.43 -3.47
C ASP A 145 -10.08 -2.25 -4.29
N VAL A 146 -10.97 -1.54 -4.97
CA VAL A 146 -10.62 -0.38 -5.81
C VAL A 146 -10.06 0.78 -4.98
N LEU A 147 -10.62 0.98 -3.79
CA LEU A 147 -10.23 2.09 -2.91
C LEU A 147 -8.83 1.87 -2.37
N VAL A 148 -8.54 0.66 -1.92
CA VAL A 148 -7.20 0.29 -1.42
C VAL A 148 -6.17 0.46 -2.54
N VAL A 149 -6.49 0.01 -3.76
CA VAL A 149 -5.60 0.19 -4.91
C VAL A 149 -5.37 1.67 -5.24
N TYR A 150 -6.40 2.53 -5.25
CA TYR A 150 -6.17 3.95 -5.50
C TYR A 150 -5.30 4.61 -4.44
N LEU A 151 -5.48 4.25 -3.16
CA LEU A 151 -4.63 4.78 -2.10
C LEU A 151 -3.18 4.31 -2.26
N ALA A 152 -2.95 3.02 -2.56
CA ALA A 152 -1.62 2.48 -2.82
C ALA A 152 -0.95 3.15 -4.04
N VAL A 153 -1.70 3.39 -5.12
CA VAL A 153 -1.19 4.12 -6.30
C VAL A 153 -0.81 5.55 -5.93
N VAL A 154 -1.60 6.23 -5.10
CA VAL A 154 -1.25 7.59 -4.62
C VAL A 154 0.06 7.57 -3.83
N GLU A 155 0.26 6.59 -2.95
CA GLU A 155 1.51 6.44 -2.18
C GLU A 155 2.72 6.17 -3.09
N ALA A 156 2.59 5.25 -4.06
CA ALA A 156 3.62 4.99 -5.04
C ALA A 156 3.96 6.25 -5.89
N LEU A 157 2.95 7.02 -6.32
CA LEU A 157 3.17 8.27 -7.06
C LEU A 157 3.88 9.33 -6.20
N TRP A 158 3.66 9.37 -4.88
CA TRP A 158 4.42 10.25 -3.99
C TRP A 158 5.90 9.88 -3.91
N ALA A 159 6.23 8.60 -3.96
CA ALA A 159 7.63 8.16 -4.08
C ALA A 159 8.26 8.66 -5.39
N LEU A 160 7.57 8.50 -6.53
CA LEU A 160 8.04 9.03 -7.83
C LEU A 160 8.13 10.56 -7.86
N SER A 161 7.20 11.25 -7.20
CA SER A 161 7.20 12.71 -7.10
C SER A 161 8.42 13.21 -6.34
N THR A 162 8.86 12.46 -5.32
CA THR A 162 10.06 12.79 -4.55
C THR A 162 11.32 12.72 -5.43
N ASP A 163 11.45 11.69 -6.27
CA ASP A 163 12.52 11.60 -7.27
C ASP A 163 12.46 12.76 -8.28
N ALA A 164 11.29 12.96 -8.90
CA ALA A 164 11.06 13.99 -9.92
C ALA A 164 11.20 15.42 -9.38
N SER A 165 11.14 15.63 -8.06
CA SER A 165 11.31 16.95 -7.45
C SER A 165 12.72 17.53 -7.63
N THR A 166 13.70 16.67 -7.97
CA THR A 166 15.08 17.08 -8.23
C THR A 166 15.28 17.72 -9.60
N ASP A 167 14.32 17.56 -10.52
CA ASP A 167 14.38 18.12 -11.87
C ASP A 167 14.09 19.63 -11.88
N ILE A 168 15.14 20.42 -12.18
CA ILE A 168 15.03 21.89 -12.29
C ILE A 168 14.93 22.34 -13.75
N ASN A 169 14.15 23.39 -13.98
CA ASN A 169 14.10 24.05 -15.28
C ASN A 169 15.42 24.77 -15.57
N VAL A 170 15.94 24.60 -16.78
CA VAL A 170 17.19 25.23 -17.21
C VAL A 170 16.87 26.29 -18.25
N GLN A 171 17.27 27.52 -17.95
CA GLN A 171 17.22 28.66 -18.89
C GLN A 171 18.63 28.97 -19.34
N THR A 172 18.85 29.03 -20.65
CA THR A 172 20.16 29.41 -21.20
C THR A 172 20.20 30.92 -21.48
N ALA A 173 21.41 31.47 -21.52
CA ALA A 173 21.63 32.87 -21.89
C ALA A 173 21.20 33.19 -23.34
N ASP A 174 21.03 32.16 -24.18
CA ASP A 174 20.54 32.25 -25.57
C ASP A 174 19.00 32.33 -25.65
N GLY A 175 18.31 32.40 -24.50
CA GLY A 175 16.85 32.54 -24.44
C GLY A 175 16.08 31.23 -24.69
N THR A 176 16.76 30.08 -24.72
CA THR A 176 16.09 28.78 -24.77
C THR A 176 15.82 28.27 -23.35
N SER A 177 14.58 27.87 -23.09
CA SER A 177 14.15 27.23 -21.84
C SER A 177 13.82 25.77 -22.08
N VAL A 178 14.37 24.89 -21.25
CA VAL A 178 14.01 23.47 -21.22
C VAL A 178 13.29 23.18 -19.91
N ASP A 179 12.01 22.87 -20.02
CA ASP A 179 11.13 22.62 -18.86
C ASP A 179 11.26 21.17 -18.38
N ARG A 180 12.37 20.86 -17.71
CA ARG A 180 12.59 19.52 -17.14
C ARG A 180 11.62 19.18 -16.00
N ARG A 181 11.05 20.19 -15.33
CA ARG A 181 10.05 20.03 -14.26
C ARG A 181 8.70 19.50 -14.74
N GLN A 182 8.45 19.43 -16.06
CA GLN A 182 7.18 18.98 -16.61
C GLN A 182 6.77 17.58 -16.10
N ARG A 183 7.74 16.68 -15.83
CA ARG A 183 7.48 15.36 -15.23
C ARG A 183 6.85 15.46 -13.84
N PHE A 184 7.41 16.30 -12.97
CA PHE A 184 6.89 16.53 -11.62
C PHE A 184 5.46 17.09 -11.66
N ASP A 185 5.21 18.09 -12.51
CA ASP A 185 3.89 18.72 -12.60
C ASP A 185 2.82 17.73 -13.11
N GLN A 186 3.19 16.83 -14.04
CA GLN A 186 2.31 15.75 -14.51
C GLN A 186 1.98 14.75 -13.39
N ILE A 187 2.98 14.30 -12.63
CA ILE A 187 2.79 13.38 -11.50
C ILE A 187 1.90 14.03 -10.43
N GLN A 188 2.15 15.30 -10.09
CA GLN A 188 1.35 16.01 -9.09
C GLN A 188 -0.11 16.16 -9.54
N SER A 189 -0.35 16.43 -10.84
CA SER A 189 -1.71 16.47 -11.39
C SER A 189 -2.42 15.12 -11.26
N GLN A 190 -1.71 14.01 -11.50
CA GLN A 190 -2.27 12.66 -11.37
C GLN A 190 -2.58 12.31 -9.90
N ILE A 191 -1.69 12.65 -8.97
CA ILE A 191 -1.90 12.48 -7.52
C ILE A 191 -3.18 13.19 -7.08
N ASN A 192 -3.37 14.44 -7.49
CA ASN A 192 -4.55 15.23 -7.12
C ASN A 192 -5.84 14.59 -7.64
N ALA A 193 -5.86 14.17 -8.91
CA ALA A 193 -7.03 13.53 -9.52
C ALA A 193 -7.40 12.20 -8.84
N LEU A 194 -6.40 11.36 -8.54
CA LEU A 194 -6.64 10.07 -7.86
C LEU A 194 -7.06 10.27 -6.40
N THR A 195 -6.48 11.25 -5.71
CA THR A 195 -6.86 11.59 -4.33
C THR A 195 -8.31 12.07 -4.26
N GLU A 196 -8.74 12.91 -5.21
CA GLU A 196 -10.13 13.36 -5.28
C GLU A 196 -11.09 12.21 -5.59
N ARG A 197 -10.72 11.33 -6.52
CA ARG A 197 -11.50 10.12 -6.83
C ARG A 197 -11.64 9.19 -5.62
N TYR A 198 -10.56 8.98 -4.87
CA TYR A 198 -10.57 8.19 -3.64
C TYR A 198 -11.50 8.83 -2.59
N LYS A 199 -11.35 10.15 -2.33
CA LYS A 199 -12.23 10.89 -1.40
C LYS A 199 -13.70 10.76 -1.77
N PHE A 200 -14.02 10.96 -3.05
CA PHE A 200 -15.38 10.87 -3.55
C PHE A 200 -15.98 9.48 -3.30
N LEU A 201 -15.29 8.41 -3.71
CA LEU A 201 -15.77 7.05 -3.54
C LEU A 201 -15.87 6.63 -2.07
N CYS A 202 -14.89 7.01 -1.23
CA CYS A 202 -14.95 6.81 0.22
C CYS A 202 -16.18 7.48 0.84
N SER A 203 -16.48 8.72 0.45
CA SER A 203 -17.64 9.44 0.98
C SER A 203 -18.98 8.84 0.51
N GLN A 204 -19.04 8.31 -0.72
CA GLN A 204 -20.24 7.69 -1.27
C GLN A 204 -20.55 6.34 -0.60
N MET A 205 -19.53 5.53 -0.37
CA MET A 205 -19.68 4.21 0.28
C MET A 205 -19.64 4.29 1.81
N ASN A 206 -19.28 5.45 2.36
CA ASN A 206 -19.06 5.69 3.78
C ASN A 206 -18.05 4.71 4.40
N VAL A 207 -16.92 4.53 3.73
CA VAL A 207 -15.82 3.62 4.13
C VAL A 207 -14.46 4.29 3.93
N GLY A 208 -13.44 3.77 4.60
CA GLY A 208 -12.07 4.27 4.50
C GLY A 208 -11.81 5.57 5.27
N LEU A 209 -10.70 6.24 4.93
CA LEU A 209 -10.21 7.42 5.65
C LEU A 209 -11.16 8.62 5.58
N TYR A 210 -11.91 8.75 4.50
CA TYR A 210 -12.85 9.86 4.26
C TYR A 210 -14.31 9.45 4.47
N ALA A 211 -14.57 8.43 5.29
CA ALA A 211 -15.92 8.10 5.72
C ALA A 211 -16.55 9.28 6.45
N ILE A 212 -17.82 9.55 6.15
CA ILE A 212 -18.60 10.59 6.82
C ILE A 212 -19.16 9.98 8.10
N GLU A 213 -18.46 10.17 9.20
CA GLU A 213 -18.92 9.72 10.50
C GLU A 213 -19.89 10.72 11.13
N VAL A 214 -21.13 10.27 11.38
CA VAL A 214 -22.06 11.00 12.25
C VAL A 214 -21.72 10.63 13.70
N THR A 215 -20.91 11.47 14.34
CA THR A 215 -20.54 11.26 15.75
C THR A 215 -21.58 11.84 16.69
N ASN A 216 -21.82 11.12 17.79
CA ASN A 216 -22.65 11.62 18.88
C ASN A 216 -21.77 12.40 19.86
N LEU A 217 -22.03 13.70 20.01
CA LEU A 217 -21.29 14.57 20.92
C LEU A 217 -21.63 14.25 22.38
N ARG A 218 -20.58 14.14 23.22
CA ARG A 218 -20.73 14.06 24.68
C ARG A 218 -21.28 15.37 25.21
N ARG A 219 -22.40 15.30 25.93
CA ARG A 219 -22.98 16.45 26.63
C ARG A 219 -22.80 16.27 28.14
N VAL A 220 -22.31 17.29 28.82
CA VAL A 220 -22.23 17.33 30.28
C VAL A 220 -23.40 18.15 30.82
N SER A 221 -24.13 17.60 31.79
CA SER A 221 -25.17 18.32 32.50
C SER A 221 -24.54 19.41 33.37
N ARG A 222 -24.97 20.67 33.21
CA ARG A 222 -24.47 21.80 34.02
C ARG A 222 -24.84 21.68 35.50
N THR A 223 -25.95 21.02 35.82
CA THR A 223 -26.47 20.93 37.19
C THR A 223 -25.77 19.84 37.99
N THR A 224 -25.37 18.74 37.35
CA THR A 224 -24.82 17.56 38.04
C THR A 224 -23.37 17.27 37.70
N GLY A 225 -22.78 17.96 36.72
CA GLY A 225 -21.42 17.70 36.23
C GLY A 225 -21.25 16.32 35.57
N ARG A 226 -22.34 15.55 35.40
CA ARG A 226 -22.32 14.19 34.84
C ARG A 226 -22.61 14.19 33.34
N LEU A 227 -22.05 13.20 32.64
CA LEU A 227 -22.38 12.94 31.24
C LEU A 227 -23.85 12.58 31.08
N VAL A 228 -24.52 13.23 30.13
CA VAL A 228 -25.90 12.90 29.73
C VAL A 228 -25.87 11.57 28.99
N PRO A 229 -26.66 10.56 29.41
CA PRO A 229 -26.70 9.29 28.71
C PRO A 229 -27.35 9.45 27.33
N ILE A 230 -26.70 8.90 26.31
CA ILE A 230 -27.22 8.80 24.95
C ILE A 230 -27.67 7.34 24.76
N PHE A 231 -28.87 7.14 24.25
CA PHE A 231 -29.42 5.81 23.98
C PHE A 231 -29.47 5.56 22.48
N ARG A 232 -29.35 4.28 22.07
CA ARG A 232 -29.52 3.89 20.67
C ARG A 232 -30.95 4.19 20.23
N GLU A 233 -31.11 4.62 18.99
CA GLU A 233 -32.44 4.76 18.38
C GLU A 233 -33.18 3.42 18.36
N ARG A 234 -34.50 3.48 18.55
CA ARG A 234 -35.37 2.31 18.61
C ARG A 234 -36.57 2.55 17.72
N GLU A 235 -36.99 1.49 17.02
CA GLU A 235 -38.25 1.49 16.29
C GLU A 235 -39.43 1.42 17.26
N TYR A 236 -40.62 1.81 16.80
CA TYR A 236 -41.81 1.95 17.64
C TYR A 236 -42.27 0.62 18.28
N ASP A 237 -41.94 -0.52 17.67
CA ASP A 237 -42.33 -1.87 18.09
C ASP A 237 -41.20 -2.69 18.72
N ASP A 238 -40.00 -2.13 18.87
CA ASP A 238 -38.90 -2.76 19.60
C ASP A 238 -39.17 -2.67 21.11
N TYR A 239 -39.37 -3.81 21.78
CA TYR A 239 -39.60 -3.90 23.24
C TYR A 239 -38.32 -4.19 24.06
N SER A 240 -37.13 -4.18 23.44
CA SER A 240 -35.87 -4.42 24.13
C SER A 240 -35.57 -3.39 25.23
N LEU A 241 -34.62 -3.68 26.12
CA LEU A 241 -34.19 -2.68 27.11
C LEU A 241 -33.39 -1.56 26.40
N PRO A 242 -33.56 -0.28 26.79
CA PRO A 242 -32.79 0.81 26.21
C PRO A 242 -31.28 0.57 26.34
N GLN A 243 -30.59 0.44 25.21
CA GLN A 243 -29.14 0.27 25.18
C GLN A 243 -28.45 1.63 25.17
N ARG A 244 -27.52 1.84 26.10
CA ARG A 244 -26.72 3.07 26.18
C ARG A 244 -25.60 3.03 25.15
N VAL A 245 -25.47 4.10 24.37
CA VAL A 245 -24.34 4.32 23.47
C VAL A 245 -23.28 5.12 24.24
N LEU A 246 -22.07 4.58 24.31
CA LEU A 246 -20.91 5.29 24.84
C LEU A 246 -20.19 5.96 23.65
N PRO A 247 -20.32 7.28 23.47
CA PRO A 247 -19.59 7.96 22.40
C PRO A 247 -18.09 7.79 22.58
N PRO A 248 -17.30 7.68 21.50
CA PRO A 248 -15.87 7.41 21.58
C PRO A 248 -15.15 8.44 22.45
N ILE A 249 -14.20 7.95 23.25
CA ILE A 249 -13.20 8.78 23.91
C ILE A 249 -12.15 9.05 22.83
N GLY A 250 -11.97 10.31 22.40
CA GLY A 250 -10.91 10.63 21.44
C GLY A 250 -9.55 10.11 21.94
N PRO A 251 -8.69 9.58 21.04
CA PRO A 251 -7.34 9.19 21.43
C PRO A 251 -6.60 10.42 21.98
N GLY A 252 -6.14 10.35 23.23
CA GLY A 252 -5.53 11.48 23.94
C GLY A 252 -6.44 12.23 24.92
N HIS A 253 -7.63 11.73 25.25
CA HIS A 253 -8.41 12.26 26.37
C HIS A 253 -7.72 11.93 27.71
N GLN A 254 -6.95 12.92 28.20
CA GLN A 254 -6.70 13.47 29.56
C GLN A 254 -7.18 12.77 30.85
N ASN A 255 -7.87 11.63 30.81
CA ASN A 255 -8.32 10.89 31.98
C ASN A 255 -7.42 9.70 32.33
N ASP A 256 -6.49 9.32 31.45
CA ASP A 256 -5.29 8.58 31.86
C ASP A 256 -4.25 9.61 32.33
N ASP A 257 -4.55 10.27 33.45
CA ASP A 257 -3.56 11.07 34.15
C ASP A 257 -2.62 10.12 34.89
N GLU A 258 -1.52 9.73 34.24
CA GLU A 258 -0.45 8.92 34.85
C GLU A 258 0.30 9.66 35.98
N SER A 259 0.04 10.95 36.20
CA SER A 259 0.76 11.76 37.18
C SER A 259 0.41 11.43 38.64
N GLY A 260 -0.69 10.70 38.88
CA GLY A 260 -1.17 10.39 40.23
C GLY A 260 -1.64 11.61 41.02
N VAL A 261 -1.82 12.77 40.37
CA VAL A 261 -2.32 13.99 40.99
C VAL A 261 -3.86 14.00 40.90
N PRO A 262 -4.58 14.13 42.03
CA PRO A 262 -6.04 14.18 41.99
C PRO A 262 -6.54 15.40 41.20
N SER A 263 -7.56 15.20 40.36
CA SER A 263 -8.16 16.29 39.59
C SER A 263 -8.79 17.35 40.51
N GLN A 264 -8.61 18.62 40.15
CA GLN A 264 -9.07 19.77 40.95
C GLN A 264 -10.60 19.96 41.00
N THR A 265 -11.39 19.08 40.37
CA THR A 265 -12.86 19.14 40.48
C THR A 265 -13.40 18.61 41.81
N TRP A 266 -12.52 18.28 42.77
CA TRP A 266 -12.88 18.21 44.17
C TRP A 266 -12.79 19.60 44.84
N GLY A 267 -13.84 20.39 44.66
CA GLY A 267 -14.06 21.65 45.39
C GLY A 267 -15.48 22.16 45.11
N GLY A 268 -16.36 22.42 46.06
CA GLY A 268 -16.16 22.55 47.50
C GLY A 268 -17.50 22.52 48.23
N TRP A 269 -17.39 22.62 49.54
CA TRP A 269 -18.46 22.59 50.52
C TRP A 269 -19.58 23.60 50.21
N TRP A 270 -20.78 23.09 49.99
CA TRP A 270 -22.07 23.59 50.51
C TRP A 270 -23.02 22.41 50.65
#